data_AF-B2WJM0-F1
#
_entry.id   AF-B2WJM0-F1
#
_cell.length_a   1.000
_cell.length_b   1.000
_cell.length_c   1.000
_cell.angle_alpha   90.00
_cell.angle_beta   90.00
_cell.angle_gamma   90.00
#
_symmetry.space_group_name_H-M   'P 1'
#
loop_
_entity.id
_entity.type
_entity.pdbx_description
1 polymer ?
#
loop_
_entity_poly.entity_id
_entity_poly.type
_entity_poly.pdbx_seq_one_letter_code
_entity_poly.pdbx_strand_id
1 'polypeptide(L)'
;MSSHSSLTSSYRARAALPTTGPLASYLLRLVSIKQTNLCLSADVETSAELIQLAEDVGDSICLLKTHCDIVTDWSDRTAQALREVAKRKCFLIFEDRKFADIGETVQKQYTSGHHRIALWAEITNAHVLPGPAIVTALEKAAETTITRHNTSVNTEIFATRQTNGADDDDDDDFTYNDSAIESPIEMEGEERRLSIKAQDRKHSVVSVTTSISMRTESISPRPEPNGGTEEVFSLDSATELVHLGPPPFLRSLLLLAEMSSAGHLMTPEYQKETVKIARDHRDFVMGFIAQRSLNTEPEDNFITMTPGCQLPPPGQEGKKLGDALGQQYNTPHKLIFEQGCDIIIVGRGIVRAEDRVAEAERYRKAAWSAYEERIKKA
;
A
#
# COMPACT_ATOMS: atom_id res chain seq x y z
N MET A 1 -1.94 -35.74 -7.12
CA MET A 1 -0.87 -34.77 -7.45
C MET A 1 -0.37 -34.23 -6.13
N SER A 2 0.94 -34.23 -5.89
CA SER A 2 1.51 -33.61 -4.69
C SER A 2 1.12 -32.14 -4.66
N SER A 3 0.73 -31.64 -3.48
CA SER A 3 0.52 -30.20 -3.27
C SER A 3 1.80 -29.44 -3.60
N HIS A 4 1.67 -28.26 -4.23
CA HIS A 4 2.80 -27.39 -4.53
C HIS A 4 3.47 -26.91 -3.21
N SER A 5 4.80 -26.80 -3.20
CA SER A 5 5.59 -26.47 -1.99
C SER A 5 5.22 -25.12 -1.36
N SER A 6 4.68 -24.18 -2.15
CA SER A 6 4.21 -22.89 -1.66
C SER A 6 3.04 -22.98 -0.67
N LEU A 7 2.27 -24.07 -0.69
CA LEU A 7 1.15 -24.28 0.23
C LEU A 7 1.63 -24.66 1.63
N THR A 8 2.80 -25.30 1.71
CA THR A 8 3.35 -25.89 2.93
C THR A 8 4.51 -25.08 3.51
N SER A 9 5.21 -24.32 2.66
CA SER A 9 6.35 -23.49 3.06
C SER A 9 5.91 -22.24 3.83
N SER A 10 6.67 -21.87 4.85
CA SER A 10 6.39 -20.64 5.60
C SER A 10 6.64 -19.39 4.76
N TYR A 11 6.04 -18.24 5.11
CA TYR A 11 6.31 -16.98 4.42
C TYR A 11 7.80 -16.61 4.51
N ARG A 12 8.43 -16.82 5.68
CA ARG A 12 9.87 -16.61 5.87
C ARG A 12 10.72 -17.51 4.96
N ALA A 13 10.38 -18.79 4.82
CA ALA A 13 11.09 -19.69 3.92
C ALA A 13 10.92 -19.29 2.44
N ARG A 14 9.69 -18.94 2.04
CA ARG A 14 9.40 -18.44 0.69
C ARG A 14 10.14 -17.15 0.39
N ALA A 15 10.30 -16.26 1.35
CA ALA A 15 11.04 -15.00 1.17
C ALA A 15 12.53 -15.22 0.86
N ALA A 16 13.10 -16.35 1.27
CA ALA A 16 14.50 -16.69 1.08
C ALA A 16 14.77 -17.47 -0.23
N LEU A 17 13.72 -17.80 -1.00
CA LEU A 17 13.91 -18.52 -2.27
C LEU A 17 14.58 -17.60 -3.31
N PRO A 18 15.59 -18.09 -4.07
CA PRO A 18 16.28 -17.30 -5.09
C PRO A 18 15.38 -16.77 -6.20
N THR A 19 14.24 -17.44 -6.46
CA THR A 19 13.24 -17.05 -7.46
C THR A 19 12.32 -15.92 -6.97
N THR A 20 12.47 -15.45 -5.74
CA THR A 20 11.61 -14.43 -5.15
C THR A 20 12.14 -13.04 -5.45
N GLY A 21 11.34 -12.24 -6.17
CA GLY A 21 11.67 -10.84 -6.42
C GLY A 21 11.86 -10.04 -5.12
N PRO A 22 12.67 -8.96 -5.12
CA PRO A 22 13.06 -8.28 -3.89
C PRO A 22 11.89 -7.70 -3.09
N LEU A 23 10.88 -7.11 -3.77
CA LEU A 23 9.69 -6.57 -3.11
C LEU A 23 8.78 -7.68 -2.55
N ALA A 24 8.68 -8.82 -3.25
CA ALA A 24 7.96 -9.99 -2.77
C ALA A 24 8.65 -10.59 -1.53
N SER A 25 9.99 -10.67 -1.53
CA SER A 25 10.78 -11.12 -0.38
C SER A 25 10.57 -10.19 0.83
N TYR A 26 10.61 -8.87 0.61
CA TYR A 26 10.30 -7.89 1.66
C TYR A 26 8.89 -8.10 2.23
N LEU A 27 7.88 -8.22 1.37
CA LEU A 27 6.50 -8.43 1.81
C LEU A 27 6.32 -9.73 2.61
N LEU A 28 6.90 -10.84 2.14
CA LEU A 28 6.80 -12.13 2.82
C LEU A 28 7.49 -12.11 4.20
N ARG A 29 8.64 -11.41 4.32
CA ARG A 29 9.29 -11.17 5.62
C ARG A 29 8.41 -10.32 6.52
N LEU A 30 7.84 -9.23 6.01
CA LEU A 30 6.95 -8.35 6.76
C LEU A 30 5.73 -9.11 7.30
N VAL A 31 5.06 -9.87 6.44
CA VAL A 31 3.92 -10.73 6.79
C VAL A 31 4.30 -11.70 7.91
N SER A 32 5.48 -12.30 7.83
CA SER A 32 5.98 -13.22 8.84
C SER A 32 6.26 -12.53 10.19
N ILE A 33 6.86 -11.33 10.18
CA ILE A 33 7.25 -10.61 11.39
C ILE A 33 6.03 -10.04 12.11
N LYS A 34 5.11 -9.42 11.37
CA LYS A 34 3.86 -8.84 11.90
C LYS A 34 2.76 -9.88 12.14
N GLN A 35 2.96 -11.11 11.69
CA GLN A 35 1.93 -12.17 11.70
C GLN A 35 0.60 -11.67 11.13
N THR A 36 0.67 -11.04 9.95
CA THR A 36 -0.50 -10.52 9.25
C THR A 36 -0.42 -10.78 7.76
N ASN A 37 -1.43 -11.48 7.27
CA ASN A 37 -1.72 -11.70 5.87
C ASN A 37 -3.03 -10.97 5.46
N LEU A 38 -3.28 -9.83 6.11
CA LEU A 38 -4.42 -8.95 5.84
C LEU A 38 -3.98 -7.74 5.01
N CYS A 39 -4.66 -7.53 3.89
CA CYS A 39 -4.64 -6.31 3.11
C CYS A 39 -5.98 -5.58 3.31
N LEU A 40 -5.93 -4.30 3.69
CA LEU A 40 -7.12 -3.46 3.75
C LEU A 40 -7.38 -2.81 2.39
N SER A 41 -8.60 -2.93 1.86
CA SER A 41 -9.13 -2.13 0.76
C SER A 41 -9.73 -0.84 1.32
N ALA A 42 -8.95 0.24 1.28
CA ALA A 42 -9.29 1.53 1.86
C ALA A 42 -10.14 2.38 0.90
N ASP A 43 -11.34 1.89 0.59
CA ASP A 43 -12.24 2.51 -0.39
C ASP A 43 -13.05 3.65 0.27
N VAL A 44 -12.40 4.80 0.46
CA VAL A 44 -12.95 6.04 1.03
C VAL A 44 -12.71 7.23 0.09
N GLU A 45 -13.50 8.29 0.23
CA GLU A 45 -13.58 9.37 -0.77
C GLU A 45 -12.73 10.61 -0.44
N THR A 46 -12.12 10.68 0.74
CA THR A 46 -11.34 11.84 1.19
C THR A 46 -9.96 11.45 1.69
N SER A 47 -8.97 12.33 1.50
CA SER A 47 -7.60 12.14 1.95
C SER A 47 -7.52 12.02 3.47
N ALA A 48 -8.32 12.82 4.20
CA ALA A 48 -8.36 12.78 5.66
C ALA A 48 -8.82 11.42 6.20
N GLU A 49 -9.92 10.88 5.65
CA GLU A 49 -10.41 9.56 6.05
C GLU A 49 -9.42 8.45 5.66
N LEU A 50 -8.81 8.54 4.48
CA LEU A 50 -7.83 7.57 4.00
C LEU A 50 -6.60 7.48 4.92
N ILE A 51 -6.06 8.63 5.31
CA ILE A 51 -4.91 8.70 6.22
C ILE A 51 -5.30 8.21 7.62
N GLN A 52 -6.47 8.62 8.14
CA GLN A 52 -6.94 8.15 9.46
C GLN A 52 -7.13 6.64 9.48
N LEU A 53 -7.75 6.08 8.44
CA LEU A 53 -7.95 4.64 8.31
C LEU A 53 -6.62 3.89 8.29
N ALA A 54 -5.62 4.41 7.56
CA ALA A 54 -4.28 3.85 7.53
C ALA A 54 -3.57 3.88 8.90
N GLU A 55 -3.80 4.93 9.70
CA GLU A 55 -3.27 5.05 11.07
C GLU A 55 -3.93 4.05 12.03
N ASP A 56 -5.26 3.94 11.94
CA ASP A 56 -6.07 3.09 12.82
C ASP A 56 -5.71 1.61 12.66
N VAL A 57 -5.62 1.14 11.41
CA VAL A 57 -5.45 -0.29 11.10
C VAL A 57 -4.03 -0.69 10.74
N GLY A 58 -3.10 0.27 10.66
CA GLY A 58 -1.76 0.08 10.13
C GLY A 58 -0.98 -1.04 10.82
N ASP A 59 -1.17 -1.22 12.13
CA ASP A 59 -0.51 -2.27 12.91
C ASP A 59 -1.03 -3.67 12.56
N SER A 60 -2.29 -3.78 12.13
CA SER A 60 -2.98 -5.05 11.83
C SER A 60 -2.79 -5.55 10.40
N ILE A 61 -2.28 -4.72 9.48
CA ILE A 61 -2.20 -5.01 8.04
C ILE A 61 -0.75 -5.17 7.55
N CYS A 62 -0.56 -5.95 6.48
CA CYS A 62 0.71 -5.98 5.72
C CYS A 62 0.67 -5.08 4.48
N LEU A 63 -0.53 -4.80 3.97
CA LEU A 63 -0.78 -4.01 2.77
C LEU A 63 -1.97 -3.06 2.98
N LEU A 64 -1.85 -1.86 2.45
CA LEU A 64 -2.95 -0.93 2.25
C LEU A 64 -3.22 -0.81 0.75
N LYS A 65 -4.38 -1.32 0.32
CA LYS A 65 -4.86 -1.18 -1.05
C LYS A 65 -5.68 0.09 -1.20
N THR A 66 -5.34 0.91 -2.19
CA THR A 66 -5.99 2.19 -2.47
C THR A 66 -6.71 2.18 -3.82
N HIS A 67 -7.65 3.11 -3.94
CA HIS A 67 -8.15 3.64 -5.21
C HIS A 67 -7.93 5.15 -5.18
N CYS A 68 -6.76 5.62 -5.61
CA CYS A 68 -6.45 7.05 -5.55
C CYS A 68 -7.41 7.91 -6.39
N ASP A 69 -8.02 7.32 -7.42
CA ASP A 69 -8.93 7.94 -8.37
C ASP A 69 -10.36 8.17 -7.85
N ILE A 70 -10.72 7.60 -6.70
CA ILE A 70 -11.99 7.90 -6.01
C ILE A 70 -11.83 8.93 -4.89
N VAL A 71 -10.59 9.31 -4.55
CA VAL A 71 -10.30 10.30 -3.52
C VAL A 71 -10.44 11.70 -4.11
N THR A 72 -11.51 12.39 -3.72
CA THR A 72 -11.96 13.65 -4.32
C THR A 72 -10.94 14.80 -4.20
N ASP A 73 -10.10 14.78 -3.18
CA ASP A 73 -9.08 15.79 -2.87
C ASP A 73 -7.64 15.25 -3.00
N TRP A 74 -7.43 14.20 -3.81
CA TRP A 74 -6.11 13.58 -3.97
C TRP A 74 -5.04 14.58 -4.40
N SER A 75 -3.88 14.53 -3.74
CA SER A 75 -2.70 15.33 -4.08
C SER A 75 -1.40 14.59 -3.75
N ASP A 76 -0.27 15.16 -4.17
CA ASP A 76 1.06 14.67 -3.76
C ASP A 76 1.22 14.62 -2.25
N ARG A 77 0.57 15.54 -1.51
CA ARG A 77 0.62 15.56 -0.05
C ARG A 77 -0.09 14.35 0.53
N THR A 78 -1.19 13.91 -0.07
CA THR A 78 -1.91 12.68 0.31
C THR A 78 -1.01 11.46 0.13
N ALA A 79 -0.40 11.33 -1.05
CA ALA A 79 0.54 10.24 -1.34
C ALA A 79 1.73 10.24 -0.36
N GLN A 80 2.30 11.41 -0.06
CA GLN A 80 3.43 11.55 0.84
C GLN A 80 3.05 11.21 2.29
N ALA A 81 1.90 11.70 2.77
CA ALA A 81 1.39 11.37 4.10
C ALA A 81 1.14 9.86 4.25
N LEU A 82 0.54 9.21 3.24
CA LEU A 82 0.35 7.76 3.25
C LEU A 82 1.65 6.98 3.33
N ARG A 83 2.69 7.41 2.59
CA ARG A 83 4.01 6.79 2.67
C ARG A 83 4.63 6.94 4.06
N GLU A 84 4.42 8.06 4.73
CA GLU A 84 4.90 8.24 6.11
C GLU A 84 4.15 7.36 7.12
N VAL A 85 2.85 7.15 6.94
CA VAL A 85 2.11 6.15 7.74
C VAL A 85 2.63 4.75 7.44
N ALA A 86 2.81 4.39 6.17
CA ALA A 86 3.32 3.08 5.74
C ALA A 86 4.71 2.76 6.32
N LYS A 87 5.62 3.75 6.35
CA LYS A 87 6.94 3.62 7.00
C LYS A 87 6.82 3.40 8.51
N ARG A 88 6.00 4.20 9.22
CA ARG A 88 5.86 4.10 10.68
C ARG A 88 5.16 2.83 11.13
N LYS A 89 4.08 2.45 10.44
CA LYS A 89 3.22 1.29 10.76
C LYS A 89 3.66 0.00 10.06
N CYS A 90 4.72 0.07 9.24
CA CYS A 90 5.30 -1.05 8.52
C CYS A 90 4.27 -1.82 7.66
N PHE A 91 3.81 -1.21 6.57
CA PHE A 91 3.02 -1.87 5.52
C PHE A 91 3.43 -1.38 4.13
N LEU A 92 3.04 -2.10 3.06
CA LEU A 92 3.23 -1.65 1.68
C LEU A 92 1.96 -1.01 1.13
N ILE A 93 2.10 -0.12 0.14
CA ILE A 93 0.98 0.50 -0.55
C ILE A 93 0.75 -0.19 -1.89
N PHE A 94 -0.50 -0.59 -2.13
CA PHE A 94 -0.96 -1.20 -3.37
C PHE A 94 -2.03 -0.34 -4.04
N GLU A 95 -1.71 0.32 -5.15
CA GLU A 95 -2.71 1.03 -5.94
C GLU A 95 -3.44 0.08 -6.90
N ASP A 96 -4.74 -0.12 -6.66
CA ASP A 96 -5.61 -1.06 -7.38
C ASP A 96 -6.15 -0.48 -8.69
N ARG A 97 -5.26 0.06 -9.51
CA ARG A 97 -5.61 0.81 -10.72
C ARG A 97 -6.19 -0.05 -11.84
N LYS A 98 -5.90 -1.36 -11.85
CA LYS A 98 -6.30 -2.34 -12.87
C LYS A 98 -6.01 -1.84 -14.30
N PHE A 99 -4.74 -1.59 -14.61
CA PHE A 99 -4.34 -1.17 -15.96
C PHE A 99 -4.83 -2.18 -17.01
N ALA A 100 -5.41 -1.69 -18.11
CA ALA A 100 -6.03 -2.54 -19.14
C ALA A 100 -5.98 -1.88 -20.52
N ASP A 101 -4.87 -1.21 -20.83
CA ASP A 101 -4.67 -0.49 -22.10
C ASP A 101 -3.35 -0.93 -22.77
N ILE A 102 -3.08 -0.43 -23.97
CA ILE A 102 -1.83 -0.68 -24.70
C ILE A 102 -0.63 -0.02 -24.03
N GLY A 103 0.57 -0.52 -24.36
CA GLY A 103 1.82 -0.22 -23.66
C GLY A 103 2.13 1.26 -23.43
N GLU A 104 2.18 2.09 -24.47
CA GLU A 104 2.53 3.51 -24.31
C GLU A 104 1.52 4.27 -23.44
N THR A 105 0.24 3.94 -23.56
CA THR A 105 -0.82 4.56 -22.75
C THR A 105 -0.66 4.21 -21.28
N VAL A 106 -0.45 2.93 -20.94
CA VAL A 106 -0.30 2.53 -19.53
C VAL A 106 0.98 3.10 -18.90
N GLN A 107 2.05 3.32 -19.67
CA GLN A 107 3.25 4.00 -19.17
C GLN A 107 2.94 5.42 -18.69
N LYS A 108 2.21 6.18 -19.50
CA LYS A 108 1.80 7.55 -19.16
C LYS A 108 0.82 7.56 -17.99
N GLN A 109 -0.16 6.64 -17.98
CA GLN A 109 -1.10 6.52 -16.86
C GLN A 109 -0.41 6.15 -15.54
N TYR A 110 0.65 5.34 -15.59
CA TYR A 110 1.38 4.88 -14.42
C TYR A 110 2.37 5.93 -13.87
N THR A 111 3.07 6.64 -14.76
CA THR A 111 4.18 7.55 -14.37
C THR A 111 3.81 9.02 -14.30
N SER A 112 2.74 9.42 -14.98
CA SER A 112 2.38 10.83 -15.21
C SER A 112 0.96 11.12 -14.70
N GLY A 113 0.35 12.20 -15.20
CA GLY A 113 -0.99 12.63 -14.82
C GLY A 113 -1.06 13.15 -13.38
N HIS A 114 -2.29 13.24 -12.86
CA HIS A 114 -2.55 13.73 -11.51
C HIS A 114 -2.02 12.77 -10.44
N HIS A 115 -2.16 11.45 -10.66
CA HIS A 115 -1.88 10.45 -9.63
C HIS A 115 -0.42 10.01 -9.54
N ARG A 116 0.35 10.02 -10.66
CA ARG A 116 1.77 9.58 -10.73
C ARG A 116 2.05 8.33 -9.87
N ILE A 117 1.26 7.29 -10.07
CA ILE A 117 1.19 6.09 -9.22
C ILE A 117 2.57 5.48 -8.96
N ALA A 118 3.42 5.43 -9.99
CA ALA A 118 4.78 4.90 -9.90
C ALA A 118 5.68 5.65 -8.91
N LEU A 119 5.34 6.85 -8.44
CA LEU A 119 6.14 7.59 -7.46
C LEU A 119 5.89 7.16 -6.01
N TRP A 120 4.76 6.52 -5.71
CA TRP A 120 4.36 6.28 -4.32
C TRP A 120 3.81 4.89 -4.01
N ALA A 121 3.25 4.18 -4.98
CA ALA A 121 2.74 2.82 -4.75
C ALA A 121 3.83 1.79 -5.05
N GLU A 122 4.17 0.94 -4.08
CA GLU A 122 5.10 -0.16 -4.30
C GLU A 122 4.50 -1.24 -5.21
N ILE A 123 3.19 -1.45 -5.12
CA ILE A 123 2.47 -2.47 -5.89
C ILE A 123 1.39 -1.81 -6.73
N THR A 124 1.19 -2.30 -7.96
CA THR A 124 -0.02 -2.04 -8.75
C THR A 124 -0.47 -3.32 -9.46
N ASN A 125 -1.53 -3.24 -10.25
CA ASN A 125 -2.06 -4.41 -10.95
C ASN A 125 -2.53 -4.12 -12.39
N ALA A 126 -2.57 -5.17 -13.19
CA ALA A 126 -2.96 -5.09 -14.60
C ALA A 126 -3.75 -6.31 -15.08
N HIS A 127 -4.70 -6.06 -15.98
CA HIS A 127 -5.30 -7.09 -16.80
C HIS A 127 -4.36 -7.46 -17.96
N VAL A 128 -4.33 -8.73 -18.34
CA VAL A 128 -3.60 -9.18 -19.54
C VAL A 128 -4.45 -9.15 -20.81
N LEU A 129 -5.66 -8.58 -20.74
CA LEU A 129 -6.57 -8.43 -21.88
C LEU A 129 -5.90 -7.80 -23.13
N PRO A 130 -5.06 -6.74 -23.01
CA PRO A 130 -4.38 -6.14 -24.16
C PRO A 130 -3.20 -6.96 -24.70
N GLY A 131 -2.84 -8.07 -24.03
CA GLY A 131 -1.66 -8.89 -24.34
C GLY A 131 -0.43 -8.56 -23.48
N PRO A 132 0.65 -9.36 -23.58
CA PRO A 132 1.81 -9.31 -22.68
C PRO A 132 2.57 -7.98 -22.70
N ALA A 133 2.49 -7.21 -23.80
CA ALA A 133 3.19 -5.94 -23.94
C ALA A 133 2.84 -4.91 -22.84
N ILE A 134 1.67 -5.03 -22.21
CA ILE A 134 1.29 -4.19 -21.06
C ILE A 134 2.26 -4.36 -19.88
N VAL A 135 2.73 -5.59 -19.63
CA VAL A 135 3.64 -5.91 -18.53
C VAL A 135 5.00 -5.30 -18.79
N THR A 136 5.55 -5.52 -19.98
CA THR A 136 6.84 -4.92 -20.41
C THR A 136 6.80 -3.39 -20.37
N ALA A 137 5.66 -2.80 -20.73
CA ALA A 137 5.50 -1.35 -20.72
C ALA A 137 5.51 -0.79 -19.29
N LEU A 138 4.73 -1.39 -18.38
CA LEU A 138 4.69 -1.02 -16.96
C LEU A 138 6.04 -1.23 -16.28
N GLU A 139 6.74 -2.33 -16.60
CA GLU A 139 8.08 -2.64 -16.10
C GLU A 139 9.08 -1.54 -16.46
N LYS A 140 9.17 -1.18 -17.75
CA LYS A 140 10.04 -0.09 -18.21
C LYS A 140 9.70 1.26 -17.56
N ALA A 141 8.42 1.52 -17.34
CA ALA A 141 7.96 2.74 -16.67
C ALA A 141 8.38 2.75 -15.18
N ALA A 142 8.27 1.62 -14.49
CA ALA A 142 8.77 1.45 -13.13
C ALA A 142 10.29 1.66 -13.06
N GLU A 143 11.07 0.99 -13.91
CA GLU A 143 12.54 1.12 -13.97
C GLU A 143 12.99 2.56 -14.21
N THR A 144 12.34 3.25 -15.15
CA THR A 144 12.61 4.66 -15.44
C THR A 144 12.34 5.53 -14.21
N THR A 145 11.25 5.25 -13.50
CA THR A 145 10.86 5.98 -12.29
C THR A 145 11.84 5.74 -11.15
N ILE A 146 12.25 4.49 -10.92
CA ILE A 146 13.25 4.11 -9.90
C ILE A 146 14.61 4.75 -10.22
N THR A 147 15.04 4.69 -11.47
CA THR A 147 16.30 5.30 -11.92
C THR A 147 16.29 6.81 -11.69
N ARG A 148 15.18 7.47 -12.04
CA ARG A 148 15.00 8.90 -11.81
C ARG A 148 15.04 9.25 -10.33
N HIS A 149 14.38 8.46 -9.49
CA HIS A 149 14.38 8.66 -8.04
C HIS A 149 15.77 8.50 -7.43
N ASN A 150 16.54 7.50 -7.88
CA ASN A 150 17.89 7.22 -7.39
C ASN A 150 18.93 8.24 -7.89
N THR A 151 18.66 8.94 -8.99
CA THR A 151 19.55 9.97 -9.57
C THR A 151 19.13 11.39 -9.20
N SER A 152 17.94 11.59 -8.61
CA SER A 152 17.47 12.89 -8.17
C SER A 152 17.87 13.17 -6.72
N VAL A 153 18.25 14.42 -6.44
CA VAL A 153 18.38 14.89 -5.06
C VAL A 153 16.99 15.28 -4.59
N ASN A 154 16.41 14.48 -3.70
CA ASN A 154 15.13 14.78 -3.07
C ASN A 154 15.41 15.45 -1.71
N THR A 155 14.91 16.67 -1.51
CA THR A 155 14.97 17.35 -0.20
C THR A 155 13.58 17.29 0.43
N GLU A 156 13.43 16.52 1.49
CA GLU A 156 12.19 16.47 2.28
C GLU A 156 12.33 17.45 3.46
N ILE A 157 11.53 18.52 3.46
CA ILE A 157 11.50 19.51 4.55
C ILE A 157 10.28 19.22 5.41
N PHE A 158 10.51 18.76 6.64
CA PHE A 158 9.45 18.53 7.62
C PHE A 158 9.36 19.73 8.57
N ALA A 159 8.16 20.25 8.77
CA ALA A 159 7.87 21.22 9.83
C ALA A 159 6.89 20.56 10.81
N THR A 160 7.39 20.15 11.98
CA THR A 160 6.54 19.64 13.05
C THR A 160 5.86 20.83 13.72
N ARG A 161 4.54 20.94 13.59
CA ARG A 161 3.78 21.97 14.33
C ARG A 161 3.64 21.49 15.76
N GLN A 162 4.45 22.01 16.68
CA GLN A 162 4.21 21.82 18.11
C GLN A 162 2.92 22.55 18.47
N THR A 163 1.84 21.80 18.71
CA THR A 163 0.68 22.32 19.42
C THR A 163 1.06 22.34 20.90
N ASN A 164 1.57 23.47 21.38
CA ASN A 164 1.63 23.72 22.81
C ASN A 164 0.18 23.88 23.31
N GLY A 165 -0.37 22.86 23.98
CA GLY A 165 -1.45 23.04 24.97
C GLY A 165 -0.79 23.24 26.35
N ALA A 166 -1.35 23.92 27.34
CA ALA A 166 -2.71 24.41 27.54
C ALA A 166 -2.73 25.54 28.59
N ASP A 167 -3.88 26.24 28.64
CA ASP A 167 -4.50 27.01 29.74
C ASP A 167 -3.85 28.33 30.24
N ASP A 168 -4.48 29.46 29.91
CA ASP A 168 -5.37 30.16 30.86
C ASP A 168 -6.21 31.25 30.15
N ASP A 169 -7.45 31.35 30.61
CA ASP A 169 -8.58 32.25 30.34
C ASP A 169 -8.32 33.63 29.69
N ASP A 170 -9.16 33.99 28.70
CA ASP A 170 -10.21 34.99 28.91
C ASP A 170 -11.07 35.17 27.64
N ASP A 171 -12.37 35.33 27.89
CA ASP A 171 -13.44 35.61 26.95
C ASP A 171 -13.14 36.77 25.98
N ASP A 172 -13.50 36.61 24.71
CA ASP A 172 -14.33 37.61 24.02
C ASP A 172 -14.88 37.05 22.70
N ASP A 173 -16.21 36.92 22.70
CA ASP A 173 -17.12 36.78 21.57
C ASP A 173 -16.85 37.84 20.50
N PHE A 174 -16.73 37.50 19.21
CA PHE A 174 -17.21 38.34 18.10
C PHE A 174 -17.32 37.54 16.77
N THR A 175 -18.55 37.12 16.50
CA THR A 175 -19.28 37.12 15.21
C THR A 175 -18.53 37.06 13.87
N TYR A 176 -18.95 36.09 13.04
CA TYR A 176 -18.76 36.03 11.59
C TYR A 176 -19.17 37.34 10.88
N ASN A 177 -18.30 37.84 9.99
CA ASN A 177 -18.80 38.52 8.80
C ASN A 177 -17.92 38.24 7.58
N ASP A 178 -18.56 37.66 6.59
CA ASP A 178 -18.16 37.51 5.20
C ASP A 178 -18.05 38.90 4.55
N SER A 179 -16.98 39.16 3.79
CA SER A 179 -16.88 40.27 2.82
C SER A 179 -15.60 40.12 1.99
N ALA A 180 -15.74 39.50 0.82
CA ALA A 180 -14.85 39.68 -0.30
C ALA A 180 -14.77 41.18 -0.69
N ILE A 181 -13.57 41.73 -0.92
CA ILE A 181 -13.42 43.00 -1.64
C ILE A 181 -12.23 42.93 -2.61
N GLU A 182 -12.61 43.18 -3.86
CA GLU A 182 -11.87 43.45 -5.08
C GLU A 182 -10.66 44.39 -4.95
N SER A 183 -9.66 44.13 -5.79
CA SER A 183 -8.63 45.09 -6.16
C SER A 183 -9.21 46.23 -7.01
N PRO A 184 -8.72 47.47 -6.84
CA PRO A 184 -8.61 48.38 -7.97
C PRO A 184 -7.20 48.94 -8.19
N ILE A 185 -6.86 49.05 -9.47
CA ILE A 185 -5.75 49.79 -10.06
C ILE A 185 -6.12 51.27 -10.10
N GLU A 186 -5.20 52.19 -9.76
CA GLU A 186 -4.84 53.38 -10.56
C GLU A 186 -3.78 54.27 -9.87
N MET A 187 -2.77 54.66 -10.66
CA MET A 187 -1.79 55.74 -10.42
C MET A 187 -2.52 57.10 -10.54
N GLU A 188 -2.16 58.23 -9.91
CA GLU A 188 -0.89 58.93 -9.77
C GLU A 188 -1.16 60.19 -8.90
N GLY A 189 -0.20 60.72 -8.12
CA GLY A 189 -0.29 62.09 -7.56
C GLY A 189 0.08 62.29 -6.08
N GLU A 190 1.33 62.73 -5.89
CA GLU A 190 1.96 63.45 -4.76
C GLU A 190 1.37 63.51 -3.33
N GLU A 191 2.27 63.13 -2.41
CA GLU A 191 2.49 63.62 -1.04
C GLU A 191 1.37 63.54 0.03
N ARG A 192 1.32 62.38 0.70
CA ARG A 192 1.11 62.35 2.16
C ARG A 192 2.13 61.45 2.85
N ARG A 193 3.09 62.08 3.53
CA ARG A 193 3.92 61.45 4.58
C ARG A 193 3.01 60.87 5.66
N LEU A 194 2.97 59.54 5.77
CA LEU A 194 2.41 58.85 6.93
C LEU A 194 3.54 58.29 7.79
N SER A 195 3.47 58.62 9.08
CA SER A 195 4.51 58.42 10.07
C SER A 195 4.79 56.93 10.29
N ILE A 196 6.07 56.55 10.25
CA ILE A 196 6.52 55.23 10.70
C ILE A 196 6.34 55.19 12.22
N LYS A 197 5.24 54.59 12.70
CA LYS A 197 5.22 54.04 14.05
C LYS A 197 5.84 52.65 13.96
N ALA A 198 6.94 52.44 14.66
CA ALA A 198 7.52 51.12 14.87
C ALA A 198 6.51 50.27 15.67
N GLN A 199 5.70 49.48 14.97
CA GLN A 199 5.03 48.34 15.58
C GLN A 199 6.05 47.21 15.64
N ASP A 200 6.31 46.73 16.86
CA ASP A 200 7.04 45.50 17.13
C ASP A 200 6.39 44.33 16.37
N ARG A 201 6.83 44.10 15.13
CA ARG A 201 6.63 42.82 14.46
C ARG A 201 7.57 41.84 15.15
N LYS A 202 7.02 41.00 16.04
CA LYS A 202 7.71 39.80 16.52
C LYS A 202 8.22 39.04 15.29
N HIS A 203 9.53 39.12 15.04
CA HIS A 203 10.17 38.38 13.98
C HIS A 203 10.02 36.89 14.29
N SER A 204 9.35 36.15 13.40
CA SER A 204 9.35 34.69 13.46
C SER A 204 10.76 34.22 13.09
N VAL A 205 11.57 33.90 14.09
CA VAL A 205 12.89 33.31 13.90
C VAL A 205 12.68 31.83 13.61
N VAL A 206 12.71 31.46 12.33
CA VAL A 206 12.84 30.06 11.93
C VAL A 206 14.33 29.71 12.00
N SER A 207 14.74 29.01 13.06
CA SER A 207 16.09 28.45 13.13
C SER A 207 16.19 27.26 12.19
N VAL A 208 16.74 27.47 11.00
CA VAL A 208 17.06 26.39 10.05
C VAL A 208 18.42 25.80 10.46
N THR A 209 18.40 24.73 11.26
CA THR A 209 19.61 23.95 11.53
C THR A 209 19.82 22.99 10.36
N THR A 210 20.69 23.38 9.41
CA THR A 210 21.08 22.51 8.30
C THR A 210 22.15 21.52 8.78
N SER A 211 21.71 20.37 9.28
CA SER A 211 22.60 19.23 9.54
C SER A 211 22.86 18.49 8.23
N ILE A 212 23.95 18.81 7.53
CA ILE A 212 24.37 18.07 6.33
C ILE A 212 25.06 16.77 6.78
N SER A 213 24.34 15.66 6.76
CA SER A 213 24.92 14.32 6.91
C SER A 213 25.11 13.71 5.53
N MET A 214 26.33 13.76 4.99
CA MET A 214 26.67 13.03 3.77
C MET A 214 26.82 11.54 4.12
N ARG A 215 25.82 10.72 3.74
CA ARG A 215 26.00 9.27 3.62
C ARG A 215 26.11 8.92 2.14
N THR A 216 27.32 8.64 1.68
CA THR A 216 27.59 8.06 0.36
C THR A 216 27.44 6.54 0.43
N GLU A 217 26.20 6.07 0.51
CA GLU A 217 25.87 4.67 0.26
C GLU A 217 24.67 4.61 -0.69
N SER A 218 24.64 3.59 -1.54
CA SER A 218 23.57 3.32 -2.51
C SER A 218 22.21 3.38 -1.81
N ILE A 219 21.29 4.23 -2.29
CA ILE A 219 19.95 4.52 -1.69
C ILE A 219 18.95 3.36 -1.89
N SER A 220 19.44 2.12 -1.87
CA SER A 220 18.62 0.93 -1.77
C SER A 220 19.49 -0.16 -1.14
N PRO A 221 19.30 -0.52 0.14
CA PRO A 221 20.01 -1.65 0.70
C PRO A 221 19.57 -2.90 -0.08
N ARG A 222 20.51 -3.51 -0.81
CA ARG A 222 20.32 -4.89 -1.27
C ARG A 222 20.32 -5.76 -0.01
N PRO A 223 19.36 -6.69 0.16
CA PRO A 223 19.42 -7.63 1.28
C PRO A 223 20.66 -8.51 1.10
N GLU A 224 21.59 -8.45 2.05
CA GLU A 224 22.72 -9.39 2.11
C GLU A 224 22.19 -10.80 2.43
N PRO A 225 22.71 -11.86 1.77
CA PRO A 225 22.34 -13.22 2.09
C PRO A 225 22.98 -13.61 3.43
N ASN A 226 22.17 -13.76 4.48
CA ASN A 226 22.63 -14.21 5.79
C ASN A 226 23.28 -15.60 5.69
N GLY A 227 24.61 -15.65 5.81
CA GLY A 227 25.36 -16.85 6.14
C GLY A 227 24.99 -17.31 7.55
N GLY A 228 24.66 -18.59 7.68
CA GLY A 228 23.96 -19.13 8.85
C GLY A 228 24.78 -19.23 10.14
N THR A 229 24.06 -19.14 11.24
CA THR A 229 24.15 -20.02 12.43
C THR A 229 22.84 -19.89 13.18
N GLU A 230 22.18 -21.03 13.44
CA GLU A 230 20.99 -21.13 14.27
C GLU A 230 21.34 -20.85 15.73
N GLU A 231 21.12 -19.62 16.19
CA GLU A 231 20.89 -19.34 17.61
C GLU A 231 19.65 -18.44 17.73
N VAL A 232 18.52 -19.10 17.99
CA VAL A 232 17.20 -18.47 18.17
C VAL A 232 17.17 -17.77 19.53
N PHE A 233 17.76 -16.58 19.60
CA PHE A 233 17.24 -15.56 20.50
C PHE A 233 15.96 -15.03 19.85
N SER A 234 14.81 -15.28 20.49
CA SER A 234 13.52 -14.70 20.11
C SER A 234 13.61 -13.18 20.21
N LEU A 235 14.14 -12.53 19.17
CA LEU A 235 14.09 -11.09 19.01
C LEU A 235 12.62 -10.68 19.02
N ASP A 236 12.31 -9.65 19.78
CA ASP A 236 10.98 -9.03 19.78
C ASP A 236 10.62 -8.57 18.35
N SER A 237 9.36 -8.72 17.94
CA SER A 237 8.88 -8.36 16.60
C SER A 237 9.24 -6.92 16.23
N ALA A 238 9.28 -6.01 17.20
CA ALA A 238 9.73 -4.64 17.01
C ALA A 238 11.19 -4.56 16.53
N THR A 239 12.07 -5.40 17.07
CA THR A 239 13.48 -5.45 16.66
C THR A 239 13.62 -6.06 15.27
N GLU A 240 12.87 -7.11 14.95
CA GLU A 240 12.87 -7.68 13.58
C GLU A 240 12.36 -6.68 12.53
N LEU A 241 11.37 -5.83 12.86
CA LEU A 241 10.91 -4.76 11.97
C LEU A 241 11.98 -3.69 11.73
N VAL A 242 12.73 -3.31 12.77
CA VAL A 242 13.86 -2.39 12.61
C VAL A 242 14.92 -2.97 11.68
N HIS A 243 15.20 -4.28 11.77
CA HIS A 243 16.13 -4.98 10.88
C HIS A 243 15.59 -5.17 9.46
N LEU A 244 14.27 -5.26 9.28
CA LEU A 244 13.65 -5.30 7.95
C LEU A 244 13.84 -3.96 7.22
N GLY A 245 13.85 -2.86 7.97
CA GLY A 245 13.97 -1.51 7.43
C GLY A 245 12.66 -0.99 6.83
N PRO A 246 12.65 0.26 6.32
CA PRO A 246 11.46 0.84 5.69
C PRO A 246 11.14 0.16 4.35
N PRO A 247 9.90 0.33 3.84
CA PRO A 247 9.53 -0.10 2.50
C PRO A 247 10.54 0.37 1.44
N PRO A 248 11.13 -0.54 0.64
CA PRO A 248 12.11 -0.16 -0.37
C PRO A 248 11.42 0.58 -1.53
N PHE A 249 12.14 1.48 -2.19
CA PHE A 249 11.65 2.17 -3.38
C PHE A 249 11.71 1.26 -4.62
N LEU A 250 10.92 0.20 -4.61
CA LEU A 250 10.80 -0.79 -5.68
C LEU A 250 9.36 -0.86 -6.16
N ARG A 251 9.15 -1.40 -7.36
CA ARG A 251 7.84 -1.58 -7.96
C ARG A 251 7.65 -3.03 -8.37
N SER A 252 6.46 -3.55 -8.12
CA SER A 252 6.04 -4.85 -8.64
C SER A 252 4.59 -4.83 -9.09
N LEU A 253 4.26 -5.82 -9.92
CA LEU A 253 2.96 -5.96 -10.55
C LEU A 253 2.25 -7.22 -10.08
N LEU A 254 0.95 -7.10 -9.85
CA LEU A 254 0.02 -8.23 -9.74
C LEU A 254 -0.79 -8.35 -11.02
N LEU A 255 -0.91 -9.55 -11.56
CA LEU A 255 -1.80 -9.80 -12.70
C LEU A 255 -3.17 -10.25 -12.23
N LEU A 256 -4.23 -9.72 -12.85
CA LEU A 256 -5.60 -10.17 -12.58
C LEU A 256 -5.88 -11.46 -13.34
N ALA A 257 -5.87 -12.58 -12.62
CA ALA A 257 -6.07 -13.92 -13.16
C ALA A 257 -7.47 -14.48 -12.87
N GLU A 258 -8.07 -14.12 -11.73
CA GLU A 258 -9.46 -14.42 -11.41
C GLU A 258 -10.10 -13.23 -10.68
N MET A 259 -11.43 -13.10 -10.76
CA MET A 259 -12.19 -12.07 -10.04
C MET A 259 -13.21 -12.70 -9.11
N SER A 260 -13.53 -12.00 -8.01
CA SER A 260 -14.58 -12.40 -7.07
C SER A 260 -16.00 -12.05 -7.53
N SER A 261 -16.14 -11.32 -8.64
CA SER A 261 -17.42 -10.88 -9.19
C SER A 261 -18.12 -12.01 -9.96
N ALA A 262 -19.43 -12.14 -9.76
CA ALA A 262 -20.24 -13.09 -10.53
C ALA A 262 -20.16 -12.81 -12.04
N GLY A 263 -19.98 -13.85 -12.85
CA GLY A 263 -20.00 -13.74 -14.32
C GLY A 263 -18.75 -13.15 -14.97
N HIS A 264 -17.60 -13.12 -14.27
CA HIS A 264 -16.34 -12.65 -14.86
C HIS A 264 -15.94 -13.47 -16.11
N LEU A 265 -15.25 -12.83 -17.04
CA LEU A 265 -14.83 -13.44 -18.32
C LEU A 265 -13.42 -14.08 -18.29
N MET A 266 -12.78 -14.12 -17.12
CA MET A 266 -11.49 -14.81 -16.96
C MET A 266 -11.66 -16.33 -16.99
N THR A 267 -11.67 -16.90 -18.20
CA THR A 267 -11.77 -18.35 -18.42
C THR A 267 -10.50 -19.09 -18.00
N PRO A 268 -10.51 -20.43 -17.90
CA PRO A 268 -9.31 -21.22 -17.66
C PRO A 268 -8.17 -20.94 -18.66
N GLU A 269 -8.51 -20.65 -19.92
CA GLU A 269 -7.54 -20.29 -20.96
C GLU A 269 -6.92 -18.93 -20.69
N TYR A 270 -7.73 -17.92 -20.34
CA TYR A 270 -7.24 -16.60 -19.94
C TYR A 270 -6.31 -16.71 -18.71
N GLN A 271 -6.71 -17.52 -17.72
CA GLN A 271 -5.92 -17.78 -16.53
C GLN A 271 -4.56 -18.42 -16.87
N LYS A 272 -4.57 -19.45 -17.74
CA LYS A 272 -3.36 -20.12 -18.19
C LYS A 272 -2.39 -19.15 -18.88
N GLU A 273 -2.90 -18.29 -19.76
CA GLU A 273 -2.05 -17.29 -20.40
C GLU A 273 -1.56 -16.22 -19.41
N THR A 274 -2.39 -15.83 -18.45
CA THR A 274 -1.98 -14.90 -17.38
C THR A 274 -0.81 -15.47 -16.58
N VAL A 275 -0.87 -16.74 -16.20
CA VAL A 275 0.20 -17.43 -15.47
C VAL A 275 1.47 -17.54 -16.33
N LYS A 276 1.33 -17.85 -17.62
CA LYS A 276 2.47 -17.88 -18.54
C LYS A 276 3.16 -16.51 -18.63
N ILE A 277 2.40 -15.43 -18.82
CA ILE A 277 2.93 -14.07 -18.87
C ILE A 277 3.64 -13.70 -17.55
N ALA A 278 3.08 -14.08 -16.40
CA ALA A 278 3.76 -13.86 -15.11
C ALA A 278 5.12 -14.58 -15.02
N ARG A 279 5.20 -15.81 -15.52
CA ARG A 279 6.44 -16.60 -15.56
C ARG A 279 7.49 -16.01 -16.50
N ASP A 280 7.07 -15.38 -17.60
CA ASP A 280 7.95 -14.70 -18.54
C ASP A 280 8.48 -13.35 -17.98
N HIS A 281 7.87 -12.81 -16.92
CA HIS A 281 8.19 -11.52 -16.31
C HIS A 281 8.40 -11.61 -14.78
N ARG A 282 9.08 -12.65 -14.28
CA ARG A 282 9.26 -12.93 -12.83
C ARG A 282 9.94 -11.81 -12.04
N ASP A 283 10.77 -11.00 -12.67
CA ASP A 283 11.49 -9.91 -12.00
C ASP A 283 10.56 -8.76 -11.60
N PHE A 284 9.48 -8.55 -12.35
CA PHE A 284 8.51 -7.48 -12.12
C PHE A 284 7.16 -7.97 -11.61
N VAL A 285 6.69 -9.14 -12.09
CA VAL A 285 5.41 -9.73 -11.68
C VAL A 285 5.61 -10.57 -10.43
N MET A 286 5.11 -10.08 -9.29
CA MET A 286 5.23 -10.77 -8.00
C MET A 286 4.10 -11.77 -7.72
N GLY A 287 3.01 -11.70 -8.48
CA GLY A 287 1.92 -12.67 -8.35
C GLY A 287 0.59 -12.20 -8.91
N PHE A 288 -0.49 -12.58 -8.24
CA PHE A 288 -1.83 -12.55 -8.84
C PHE A 288 -2.89 -11.97 -7.91
N ILE A 289 -3.87 -11.30 -8.52
CA ILE A 289 -5.22 -11.21 -7.97
C ILE A 289 -5.99 -12.45 -8.46
N ALA A 290 -6.35 -13.34 -7.52
CA ALA A 290 -7.07 -14.56 -7.83
C ALA A 290 -7.94 -15.06 -6.65
N GLN A 291 -8.68 -16.15 -6.83
CA GLN A 291 -9.48 -16.80 -5.78
C GLN A 291 -8.84 -18.10 -5.26
N ARG A 292 -7.70 -18.52 -5.83
CA ARG A 292 -6.87 -19.65 -5.41
C ARG A 292 -5.41 -19.51 -5.82
N SER A 293 -4.52 -20.28 -5.19
CA SER A 293 -3.11 -20.38 -5.59
C SER A 293 -2.98 -20.87 -7.02
N LEU A 294 -2.14 -20.19 -7.80
CA LEU A 294 -1.84 -20.52 -9.21
C LEU A 294 -0.44 -21.10 -9.40
N ASN A 295 0.28 -21.36 -8.31
CA ASN A 295 1.61 -21.99 -8.36
C ASN A 295 1.46 -23.46 -8.74
N THR A 296 2.04 -23.87 -9.86
CA THR A 296 1.97 -25.26 -10.36
C THR A 296 3.35 -25.83 -10.70
N GLU A 297 4.28 -25.01 -11.18
CA GLU A 297 5.64 -25.43 -11.53
C GLU A 297 6.58 -25.30 -10.33
N PRO A 298 7.61 -26.16 -10.18
CA PRO A 298 8.49 -26.16 -9.02
C PRO A 298 9.19 -24.82 -8.69
N GLU A 299 9.39 -23.98 -9.70
CA GLU A 299 10.03 -22.65 -9.57
C GLU A 299 9.03 -21.53 -9.25
N ASP A 300 7.73 -21.82 -9.24
CA ASP A 300 6.72 -20.82 -8.94
C ASP A 300 6.76 -20.43 -7.45
N ASN A 301 6.83 -19.12 -7.19
CA ASN A 301 6.69 -18.57 -5.85
C ASN A 301 5.87 -17.27 -5.87
N PHE A 302 4.81 -17.27 -6.68
CA PHE A 302 3.93 -16.12 -6.82
C PHE A 302 3.05 -15.95 -5.60
N ILE A 303 2.84 -14.68 -5.20
CA ILE A 303 1.94 -14.31 -4.10
C ILE A 303 0.52 -14.20 -4.65
N THR A 304 -0.42 -14.93 -4.06
CA THR A 304 -1.84 -14.80 -4.41
C THR A 304 -2.56 -13.90 -3.41
N MET A 305 -3.01 -12.73 -3.87
CA MET A 305 -3.87 -11.84 -3.09
C MET A 305 -5.32 -11.99 -3.55
N THR A 306 -6.26 -12.05 -2.60
CA THR A 306 -7.63 -12.45 -2.90
C THR A 306 -8.68 -11.48 -2.34
N PRO A 307 -9.40 -10.76 -3.21
CA PRO A 307 -10.55 -9.95 -2.81
C PRO A 307 -11.79 -10.83 -2.59
N GLY A 308 -12.88 -10.22 -2.13
CA GLY A 308 -14.10 -10.96 -1.81
C GLY A 308 -13.96 -11.77 -0.53
N CYS A 309 -13.26 -11.22 0.47
CA CYS A 309 -13.20 -11.80 1.80
C CYS A 309 -14.16 -11.05 2.75
N GLN A 310 -14.99 -11.79 3.48
CA GLN A 310 -15.82 -11.23 4.54
C GLN A 310 -16.03 -12.27 5.64
N LEU A 311 -15.92 -11.85 6.89
CA LEU A 311 -16.36 -12.59 8.05
C LEU A 311 -17.84 -12.30 8.29
N PRO A 312 -18.67 -13.31 8.61
CA PRO A 312 -20.03 -13.06 9.03
C PRO A 312 -20.02 -12.17 10.29
N PRO A 313 -21.03 -11.29 10.47
CA PRO A 313 -21.20 -10.57 11.72
C PRO A 313 -21.21 -11.55 12.91
N PRO A 314 -20.70 -11.16 14.09
CA PRO A 314 -20.76 -12.00 15.28
C PRO A 314 -22.19 -12.52 15.51
N GLY A 315 -22.35 -13.84 15.65
CA GLY A 315 -23.66 -14.48 15.84
C GLY A 315 -24.45 -14.81 14.56
N GLN A 316 -23.90 -14.56 13.35
CA GLN A 316 -24.53 -14.91 12.06
C GLN A 316 -23.64 -15.83 11.19
N GLU A 317 -22.93 -16.74 11.82
CA GLU A 317 -22.10 -17.75 11.15
C GLU A 317 -22.99 -18.63 10.24
N GLY A 318 -22.76 -18.60 8.92
CA GLY A 318 -23.45 -19.48 7.96
C GLY A 318 -24.40 -18.80 6.94
N LYS A 319 -24.60 -17.48 7.00
CA LYS A 319 -25.34 -16.77 5.93
C LYS A 319 -24.46 -16.54 4.70
N LYS A 320 -25.05 -16.64 3.49
CA LYS A 320 -24.38 -16.20 2.25
C LYS A 320 -24.09 -14.71 2.34
N LEU A 321 -22.81 -14.37 2.25
CA LEU A 321 -22.33 -12.99 2.23
C LEU A 321 -22.15 -12.61 0.75
N GLY A 322 -22.84 -11.56 0.32
CA GLY A 322 -22.74 -10.99 -1.03
C GLY A 322 -23.31 -9.57 -1.04
N ASP A 323 -22.97 -8.76 -2.04
CA ASP A 323 -23.64 -7.47 -2.26
C ASP A 323 -24.65 -7.54 -3.41
N ALA A 324 -25.44 -6.48 -3.57
CA ALA A 324 -26.41 -6.36 -4.67
C ALA A 324 -25.76 -6.05 -6.04
N LEU A 325 -24.44 -5.86 -6.10
CA LEU A 325 -23.67 -5.48 -7.29
C LEU A 325 -22.79 -6.63 -7.82
N GLY A 326 -23.06 -7.86 -7.39
CA GLY A 326 -22.41 -9.07 -7.91
C GLY A 326 -21.14 -9.51 -7.18
N GLN A 327 -20.78 -8.87 -6.07
CA GLN A 327 -19.66 -9.30 -5.21
C GLN A 327 -20.04 -10.58 -4.45
N GLN A 328 -19.21 -11.60 -4.57
CA GLN A 328 -19.31 -12.81 -3.76
C GLN A 328 -18.26 -12.77 -2.65
N TYR A 329 -18.62 -13.23 -1.45
CA TYR A 329 -17.69 -13.29 -0.33
C TYR A 329 -17.42 -14.73 0.13
N ASN A 330 -16.16 -14.98 0.46
CA ASN A 330 -15.67 -16.20 1.09
C ASN A 330 -15.05 -15.86 2.45
N THR A 331 -14.96 -16.86 3.34
CA THR A 331 -14.32 -16.68 4.65
C THR A 331 -12.78 -16.68 4.51
N PRO A 332 -12.05 -16.06 5.45
CA PRO A 332 -10.59 -16.14 5.50
C PRO A 332 -10.08 -17.58 5.48
N HIS A 333 -10.75 -18.48 6.22
CA HIS A 333 -10.39 -19.90 6.29
C HIS A 333 -10.47 -20.56 4.91
N LYS A 334 -11.60 -20.44 4.21
CA LYS A 334 -11.73 -21.00 2.85
C LYS A 334 -10.68 -20.47 1.89
N LEU A 335 -10.41 -19.17 1.91
CA LEU A 335 -9.48 -18.54 0.98
C LEU A 335 -8.02 -18.92 1.26
N ILE A 336 -7.59 -18.86 2.53
CA ILE A 336 -6.21 -19.14 2.91
C ILE A 336 -5.95 -20.65 2.98
N PHE A 337 -6.79 -21.41 3.70
CA PHE A 337 -6.57 -22.83 3.95
C PHE A 337 -6.96 -23.70 2.75
N GLU A 338 -8.20 -23.60 2.25
CA GLU A 338 -8.69 -24.49 1.19
C GLU A 338 -8.19 -24.10 -0.20
N GLN A 339 -8.19 -22.80 -0.52
CA GLN A 339 -7.81 -22.29 -1.84
C GLN A 339 -6.32 -21.93 -1.95
N GLY A 340 -5.58 -21.94 -0.83
CA GLY A 340 -4.14 -21.71 -0.84
C GLY A 340 -3.71 -20.27 -1.12
N CYS A 341 -4.61 -19.29 -0.98
CA CYS A 341 -4.26 -17.88 -1.16
C CYS A 341 -3.29 -17.41 -0.05
N ASP A 342 -2.54 -16.35 -0.32
CA ASP A 342 -1.55 -15.83 0.62
C ASP A 342 -2.07 -14.67 1.45
N ILE A 343 -2.75 -13.71 0.82
CA ILE A 343 -3.19 -12.47 1.47
C ILE A 343 -4.66 -12.25 1.15
N ILE A 344 -5.49 -12.02 2.18
CA ILE A 344 -6.88 -11.61 1.98
C ILE A 344 -6.98 -10.10 1.79
N ILE A 345 -7.86 -9.65 0.90
CA ILE A 345 -8.18 -8.24 0.70
C ILE A 345 -9.60 -8.00 1.20
N VAL A 346 -9.73 -7.16 2.23
CA VAL A 346 -11.01 -6.87 2.91
C VAL A 346 -11.28 -5.38 2.80
N GLY A 347 -12.46 -5.00 2.27
CA GLY A 347 -12.89 -3.60 2.19
C GLY A 347 -13.99 -3.28 3.17
N ARG A 348 -15.23 -3.24 2.67
CA ARG A 348 -16.44 -2.87 3.43
C ARG A 348 -16.58 -3.55 4.80
N GLY A 349 -16.09 -4.79 4.95
CA GLY A 349 -16.12 -5.51 6.22
C GLY A 349 -15.38 -4.80 7.36
N ILE A 350 -14.32 -4.05 7.05
CA ILE A 350 -13.55 -3.26 8.03
C ILE A 350 -13.95 -1.78 7.94
N VAL A 351 -14.02 -1.20 6.74
CA VAL A 351 -14.26 0.25 6.55
C VAL A 351 -15.57 0.72 7.18
N ARG A 352 -16.62 -0.11 7.13
CA ARG A 352 -17.96 0.19 7.66
C ARG A 352 -18.18 -0.32 9.09
N ALA A 353 -17.18 -0.92 9.72
CA ALA A 353 -17.28 -1.34 11.11
C ALA A 353 -17.30 -0.11 12.03
N GLU A 354 -18.05 -0.20 13.13
CA GLU A 354 -18.05 0.84 14.17
C GLU A 354 -16.66 0.95 14.82
N ASP A 355 -16.03 -0.20 15.12
CA ASP A 355 -14.65 -0.30 15.58
C ASP A 355 -13.79 -0.96 14.48
N ARG A 356 -13.17 -0.11 13.67
CA ARG A 356 -12.30 -0.50 12.55
C ARG A 356 -11.06 -1.26 13.03
N VAL A 357 -10.51 -0.88 14.19
CA VAL A 357 -9.29 -1.47 14.75
C VAL A 357 -9.57 -2.89 15.23
N ALA A 358 -10.63 -3.07 16.02
CA ALA A 358 -11.03 -4.39 16.52
C ALA A 358 -11.43 -5.33 15.37
N GLU A 359 -12.16 -4.84 14.36
CA GLU A 359 -12.56 -5.66 13.23
C GLU A 359 -11.35 -6.03 12.35
N ALA A 360 -10.40 -5.11 12.11
CA ALA A 360 -9.15 -5.43 11.42
C ALA A 360 -8.36 -6.53 12.16
N GLU A 361 -8.26 -6.45 13.48
CA GLU A 361 -7.62 -7.51 14.28
C GLU A 361 -8.34 -8.85 14.20
N ARG A 362 -9.67 -8.83 14.13
CA ARG A 362 -10.48 -10.04 13.94
C ARG A 362 -10.17 -10.72 12.61
N TYR A 363 -10.09 -9.96 11.51
CA TYR A 363 -9.69 -10.50 10.20
C TYR A 363 -8.24 -11.00 10.21
N ARG A 364 -7.31 -10.25 10.81
CA ARG A 364 -5.90 -10.65 10.92
C ARG A 364 -5.76 -11.99 11.62
N LYS A 365 -6.37 -12.16 12.79
CA LYS A 365 -6.35 -13.42 13.56
C LYS A 365 -6.96 -14.58 12.78
N ALA A 366 -8.10 -14.37 12.13
CA ALA A 366 -8.76 -15.40 11.35
C ALA A 366 -7.91 -15.87 10.14
N ALA A 367 -7.32 -14.92 9.41
CA ALA A 367 -6.47 -15.23 8.25
C ALA A 367 -5.13 -15.86 8.65
N TRP A 368 -4.53 -15.41 9.75
CA TRP A 368 -3.28 -15.97 10.27
C TRP A 368 -3.48 -17.38 10.82
N SER A 369 -4.56 -17.62 11.59
CA SER A 369 -4.89 -18.96 12.09
C SER A 369 -5.11 -19.95 10.95
N ALA A 370 -5.78 -19.54 9.87
CA ALA A 370 -5.97 -20.39 8.68
C ALA A 370 -4.65 -20.71 7.98
N TYR A 371 -3.72 -19.74 7.94
CA TYR A 371 -2.37 -19.95 7.42
C TYR A 371 -1.57 -20.95 8.27
N GLU A 372 -1.57 -20.79 9.60
CA GLU A 372 -0.88 -21.71 10.50
C GLU A 372 -1.42 -23.14 10.41
N GLU A 373 -2.74 -23.30 10.29
CA GLU A 373 -3.37 -24.59 10.07
C GLU A 373 -2.90 -25.22 8.75
N ARG A 374 -2.83 -24.42 7.68
CA ARG A 374 -2.41 -24.88 6.35
C ARG A 374 -0.99 -25.43 6.36
N ILE A 375 -0.04 -24.71 6.96
CA ILE A 375 1.36 -25.13 6.99
C ILE A 375 1.62 -26.30 7.95
N LYS A 376 0.77 -26.50 8.97
CA LYS A 376 0.86 -27.65 9.91
C LYS A 376 0.33 -28.96 9.33
N LYS A 377 -0.61 -28.89 8.39
CA LYS A 377 -1.22 -30.06 7.73
C LYS A 377 -0.36 -30.65 6.60
N ALA A 378 0.69 -29.93 6.22
CA ALA A 378 1.64 -30.24 5.16
C ALA A 378 2.40 -31.56 5.34
#